data_AF-A0A800J9I5-F1
#
_entry.id   AF-A0A800J9I5-F1
#
_cell.length_a   1.000
_cell.length_b   1.000
_cell.length_c   1.000
_cell.angle_alpha   90.00
_cell.angle_beta   90.00
_cell.angle_gamma   90.00
#
_symmetry.space_group_name_H-M   'P 1'
#
loop_
_entity.id
_entity.type
_entity.pdbx_description
1 polymer ?
#
loop_
_entity_poly.entity_id
_entity_poly.type
_entity_poly.pdbx_seq_one_letter_code
_entity_poly.pdbx_strand_id
1 'polypeptide(L)'
;DSEPSRIKVKAKVTRRVSPDMIYLPFHWGGVFNGKDLSDKYPEGYIPYGMGESANTVMNYGYDRITQMQETKTGLCRIMKA
;
A
#
# COMPACT_ATOMS: atom_id res chain seq x y z
N ASP A 1 -8.05 2.33 18.94
CA ASP A 1 -6.92 1.70 18.25
C ASP A 1 -5.87 2.74 17.93
N SER A 2 -4.75 2.74 18.65
CA SER A 2 -3.71 3.79 18.60
C SER A 2 -2.48 3.41 17.78
N GLU A 3 -2.49 2.25 17.12
CA GLU A 3 -1.37 1.78 16.30
C GLU A 3 -1.47 2.36 14.88
N PRO A 4 -0.36 2.85 14.30
CA PRO A 4 -0.35 3.29 12.91
C PRO A 4 -0.56 2.12 11.95
N SER A 5 -1.36 2.33 10.91
CA SER A 5 -1.51 1.39 9.81
C SER A 5 -0.16 1.05 9.18
N ARG A 6 0.02 -0.20 8.75
CA ARG A 6 1.26 -0.70 8.14
C ARG A 6 0.97 -1.70 7.02
N ILE A 7 1.91 -1.79 6.09
CA ILE A 7 1.93 -2.81 5.04
C ILE A 7 3.34 -3.42 4.92
N LYS A 8 3.42 -4.66 4.48
CA LYS A 8 4.65 -5.36 4.12
C LYS A 8 4.74 -5.51 2.61
N VAL A 9 5.75 -4.87 2.02
CA VAL A 9 5.95 -4.86 0.57
C VAL A 9 7.40 -5.19 0.20
N LYS A 10 7.60 -5.64 -1.05
CA LYS A 10 8.94 -5.83 -1.60
C LYS A 10 9.54 -4.48 -2.00
N ALA A 11 10.77 -4.21 -1.57
CA ALA A 11 11.48 -2.99 -1.95
C ALA A 11 12.10 -3.13 -3.34
N LYS A 12 11.83 -2.18 -4.23
CA LYS A 12 12.49 -2.03 -5.53
C LYS A 12 13.36 -0.78 -5.51
N VAL A 13 14.66 -0.96 -5.31
CA VAL A 13 15.62 0.15 -5.31
C VAL A 13 15.89 0.58 -6.74
N THR A 14 15.68 1.86 -7.05
CA THR A 14 15.86 2.40 -8.39
C THR A 14 16.20 3.89 -8.35
N ARG A 15 16.94 4.38 -9.36
CA ARG A 15 17.27 5.81 -9.53
C ARG A 15 16.14 6.64 -10.14
N ARG A 16 14.99 6.03 -10.46
CA ARG A 16 13.83 6.72 -11.05
C ARG A 16 12.99 7.51 -10.05
N VAL A 17 13.19 7.27 -8.76
CA VAL A 17 12.47 7.93 -7.66
C VAL A 17 13.46 8.83 -6.93
N SER A 18 13.03 10.04 -6.57
CA SER A 18 13.86 11.01 -5.86
C SER A 18 14.27 10.46 -4.48
N PRO A 19 15.47 10.80 -3.95
CA PRO A 19 15.94 10.27 -2.66
C PRO A 19 15.08 10.60 -1.45
N ASP A 20 14.25 11.63 -1.54
CA ASP A 20 13.38 12.17 -0.49
C ASP A 20 11.94 11.64 -0.55
N MET A 21 11.64 10.72 -1.47
CA MET A 21 10.29 10.19 -1.64
C MET A 21 10.28 8.67 -1.87
N ILE A 22 9.10 8.08 -1.68
CA ILE A 22 8.82 6.72 -2.13
C ILE A 22 7.73 6.74 -3.20
N TYR A 23 7.79 5.76 -4.10
CA TYR A 23 6.70 5.44 -4.99
C TYR A 23 6.05 4.13 -4.53
N LEU A 24 4.76 4.19 -4.20
CA LEU A 24 4.02 3.06 -3.64
C LEU A 24 2.79 2.76 -4.52
N PRO A 25 2.78 1.65 -5.28
CA PRO A 25 1.64 1.28 -6.11
C PRO A 25 0.44 0.82 -5.29
N PHE A 26 -0.76 1.12 -5.77
CA PHE A 26 -2.01 0.84 -5.05
C PHE A 26 -2.84 -0.32 -5.63
N HIS A 27 -2.49 -0.81 -6.82
CA HIS A 27 -3.16 -1.92 -7.50
C HIS A 27 -2.62 -3.30 -7.09
N TRP A 28 -2.53 -3.55 -5.79
CA TRP A 28 -2.13 -4.84 -5.24
C TRP A 28 -3.25 -5.45 -4.41
N GLY A 29 -3.36 -6.78 -4.43
CA GLY A 29 -4.28 -7.56 -3.62
C GLY A 29 -3.71 -8.93 -3.28
N GLY A 30 -4.39 -9.68 -2.42
CA GLY A 30 -4.00 -11.03 -2.02
C GLY A 30 -3.05 -11.11 -0.82
N VAL A 31 -2.53 -9.98 -0.33
CA VAL A 31 -1.86 -9.90 0.97
C VAL A 31 -2.54 -8.83 1.82
N PHE A 32 -2.73 -9.10 3.11
CA PHE A 32 -3.30 -8.13 4.05
C PHE A 32 -2.64 -8.24 5.43
N ASN A 33 -2.12 -7.12 5.95
CA ASN A 33 -1.34 -7.08 7.19
C ASN A 33 -0.20 -8.11 7.21
N GLY A 34 0.50 -8.25 6.10
CA GLY A 34 1.59 -9.21 5.89
C GLY A 34 1.17 -10.67 5.78
N LYS A 35 -0.13 -10.99 5.77
CA LYS A 35 -0.66 -12.36 5.62
C LYS A 35 -1.04 -12.62 4.17
N ASP A 36 -0.57 -13.74 3.64
CA ASP A 36 -1.02 -14.26 2.34
C ASP A 36 -2.49 -14.73 2.46
N LEU A 37 -3.31 -14.33 1.50
CA LEU A 37 -4.73 -14.65 1.38
C LEU A 37 -5.02 -15.38 0.07
N SER A 38 -4.02 -15.98 -0.57
CA SER A 38 -4.20 -16.75 -1.81
C SER A 38 -5.23 -17.88 -1.66
N ASP A 39 -5.37 -18.43 -0.44
CA ASP A 39 -6.35 -19.46 -0.09
C ASP A 39 -7.81 -18.99 -0.20
N LYS A 40 -8.04 -17.67 -0.24
CA LYS A 40 -9.38 -17.07 -0.39
C LYS A 40 -9.83 -16.93 -1.83
N TYR A 41 -8.92 -17.10 -2.80
CA TYR A 41 -9.29 -17.02 -4.22
C TYR A 41 -9.88 -18.35 -4.69
N PRO A 42 -10.93 -18.31 -5.54
CA PRO A 42 -11.40 -19.51 -6.23
C PRO A 42 -10.28 -20.16 -7.05
N GLU A 43 -10.40 -21.47 -7.28
CA GLU A 43 -9.42 -22.22 -8.07
C GLU A 43 -9.23 -21.61 -9.47
N GLY A 44 -7.98 -21.38 -9.86
CA GLY A 44 -7.64 -20.74 -11.14
C GLY A 44 -7.76 -19.21 -11.18
N TYR A 45 -8.19 -18.56 -10.09
CA TYR A 45 -8.37 -17.10 -10.02
C TYR A 45 -7.32 -16.39 -9.15
N ILE A 46 -6.27 -17.09 -8.72
CA ILE A 46 -5.15 -16.46 -8.01
C ILE A 46 -4.46 -15.46 -8.96
N PRO A 47 -4.30 -14.18 -8.56
CA PRO A 47 -3.62 -13.19 -9.39
C PRO A 47 -2.15 -13.54 -9.62
N TYR A 48 -1.64 -13.29 -10.83
CA TYR A 48 -0.20 -13.44 -11.15
C TYR A 48 0.72 -12.59 -10.27
N GLY A 49 0.21 -11.48 -9.75
CA GLY A 49 0.92 -10.60 -8.83
C GLY A 49 0.08 -10.36 -7.59
N MET A 50 0.64 -10.70 -6.42
CA MET A 50 0.02 -10.44 -5.13
C MET A 50 0.88 -9.52 -4.28
N GLY A 51 0.21 -8.75 -3.43
CA GLY A 51 0.86 -7.81 -2.51
C GLY A 51 -0.16 -7.03 -1.70
N GLU A 52 0.35 -6.11 -0.88
CA GLU A 52 -0.47 -5.18 -0.11
C GLU A 52 -0.66 -3.85 -0.85
N SER A 53 -1.89 -3.32 -0.81
CA SER A 53 -2.21 -2.04 -1.42
C SER A 53 -1.71 -0.86 -0.60
N ALA A 54 -1.22 0.18 -1.27
CA ALA A 54 -0.94 1.48 -0.66
C ALA A 54 -2.14 2.09 0.09
N ASN A 55 -3.38 1.78 -0.34
CA ASN A 55 -4.59 2.34 0.25
C ASN A 55 -4.71 2.04 1.75
N THR A 56 -4.12 0.95 2.24
CA THR A 56 -4.15 0.56 3.66
C THR A 56 -3.39 1.55 4.55
N VAL A 57 -2.43 2.29 4.01
CA VAL A 57 -1.55 3.23 4.73
C VAL A 57 -1.66 4.67 4.24
N MET A 58 -2.68 4.98 3.44
CA MET A 58 -2.94 6.35 2.99
C MET A 58 -3.73 7.16 4.02
N ASN A 59 -3.69 8.48 3.84
CA ASN A 59 -4.40 9.42 4.68
C ASN A 59 -5.91 9.25 4.57
N TYR A 60 -6.60 9.63 5.65
CA TYR A 60 -8.06 9.72 5.71
C TYR A 60 -8.58 11.12 5.34
N GLY A 61 -7.71 12.01 4.87
CA GLY A 61 -8.04 13.39 4.54
C GLY A 61 -8.90 13.51 3.28
N TYR A 62 -9.82 14.47 3.30
CA TYR A 62 -10.63 14.85 2.15
C TYR A 62 -10.62 16.36 1.97
N ASP A 63 -10.58 16.80 0.72
CA ASP A 63 -10.78 18.21 0.39
C ASP A 63 -12.17 18.66 0.82
N ARG A 64 -12.25 19.77 1.57
CA ARG A 64 -13.51 20.22 2.17
C ARG A 64 -14.56 20.61 1.14
N ILE A 65 -14.15 21.09 -0.04
CA ILE A 65 -15.07 21.63 -1.05
C ILE A 65 -15.53 20.54 -2.02
N THR A 66 -14.58 19.82 -2.59
CA THR A 66 -14.82 18.82 -3.65
C THR A 66 -15.04 17.42 -3.11
N GLN A 67 -14.74 17.18 -1.84
CA GLN A 67 -14.73 15.83 -1.24
C GLN A 67 -13.75 14.88 -1.94
N MET A 68 -12.70 15.41 -2.58
CA MET A 68 -11.64 14.61 -3.19
C MET A 68 -10.69 14.06 -2.11
N GLN A 69 -10.39 12.76 -2.17
CA GLN A 69 -9.51 12.12 -1.20
C GLN A 69 -8.04 12.57 -1.37
N GLU A 70 -7.40 12.90 -0.25
CA GLU A 70 -5.97 13.22 -0.19
C GLU A 70 -5.12 11.94 -0.31
N THR A 71 -4.76 11.61 -1.54
CA THR A 71 -4.11 10.32 -1.89
C THR A 71 -2.66 10.44 -2.35
N LYS A 72 -2.10 11.65 -2.38
CA LYS A 72 -0.75 11.89 -2.94
C LYS A 72 0.24 12.47 -1.94
N THR A 73 -0.24 12.91 -0.79
CA THR A 73 0.56 13.50 0.27
C THR A 73 0.53 12.57 1.47
N GLY A 74 1.65 12.37 2.15
CA GLY A 74 1.71 11.55 3.35
C GLY A 74 3.16 11.35 3.81
N LEU A 75 3.34 11.11 5.10
CA LEU A 75 4.63 10.74 5.68
C LEU A 75 4.51 9.34 6.26
N CYS A 76 5.54 8.53 6.02
CA CYS A 76 5.61 7.18 6.56
C CYS A 76 7.01 6.89 7.09
N ARG A 77 7.10 5.90 7.99
CA ARG A 77 8.37 5.32 8.41
C ARG A 77 8.60 4.02 7.65
N ILE A 78 9.80 3.86 7.11
CA ILE A 78 10.23 2.65 6.43
C ILE A 78 11.14 1.87 7.38
N MET A 79 10.87 0.57 7.53
CA MET A 79 11.69 -0.34 8.32
C MET A 79 11.84 -1.66 7.58
N LYS A 80 12.95 -2.37 7.85
CA LYS A 80 13.15 -3.73 7.35
C LYS A 80 12.12 -4.66 8.01
N ALA A 81 11.48 -5.50 7.22
CA ALA A 81 10.50 -6.49 7.67
C ALA A 81 11.14 -7.78 8.20
#